data_AF-A0A7X6L1B9-F1
#
_entry.id   AF-A0A7X6L1B9-F1
#
_cell.length_a   1.000
_cell.length_b   1.000
_cell.length_c   1.000
_cell.angle_alpha   90.00
_cell.angle_beta   90.00
_cell.angle_gamma   90.00
#
_symmetry.space_group_name_H-M   'P 1'
#
loop_
_entity.id
_entity.type
_entity.pdbx_description
1 polymer ?
#
loop_
_entity_poly.entity_id
_entity_poly.type
_entity_poly.pdbx_seq_one_letter_code
_entity_poly.pdbx_strand_id
1 'polypeptide(L)'
;MMESQRQIADAIEARGRSVMGKVDTKGVWTRVSVEESQFEGLRQPGSGIKSSIKWGTGVDGEKSGYDFTGLTGVDARLDGKDFNLGIFAHYNRRVVLKHAQFSVFLKVTVDFQDEGFDHTFTLRFRHDETPNVPGDVDDVVRLPIVHENDIVRVDGAEYQVTISGFRDHGGQGEVQPKYTIREGEIKRLWLVARFEPISEPGS
;
A
#
# COMPACT_ATOMS: atom_id res chain seq x y z
N MET A 1 -27.28 35.57 13.72
CA MET A 1 -26.74 34.86 14.91
C MET A 1 -27.05 33.36 14.89
N MET A 2 -28.07 32.88 14.17
CA MET A 2 -28.33 31.43 14.00
C MET A 2 -27.46 30.74 12.93
N GLU A 3 -27.01 31.45 11.88
CA GLU A 3 -26.15 30.86 10.83
C GLU A 3 -24.74 30.49 11.34
N SER A 4 -24.13 31.29 12.20
CA SER A 4 -22.78 30.99 12.69
C SER A 4 -22.77 29.82 13.68
N GLN A 5 -23.87 29.54 14.38
CA GLN A 5 -23.96 28.37 15.26
C GLN A 5 -24.17 27.07 14.48
N ARG A 6 -24.82 27.12 13.31
CA ARG A 6 -24.94 25.97 12.41
C ARG A 6 -23.61 25.59 11.78
N GLN A 7 -22.85 26.58 11.29
CA GLN A 7 -21.50 26.33 10.75
C GLN A 7 -20.52 25.79 11.80
N ILE A 8 -20.64 26.21 13.06
CA ILE A 8 -19.82 25.67 14.15
C ILE A 8 -20.25 24.24 14.52
N ALA A 9 -21.55 23.93 14.50
CA ALA A 9 -22.04 22.58 14.76
C ALA A 9 -21.63 21.59 13.65
N ASP A 10 -21.75 21.98 12.38
CA ASP A 10 -21.33 21.16 11.24
C ASP A 10 -19.80 20.94 11.24
N ALA A 11 -19.02 21.95 11.64
CA ALA A 11 -17.56 21.82 11.81
C ALA A 11 -17.16 20.94 13.02
N ILE A 12 -17.98 20.88 14.07
CA ILE A 12 -17.78 19.98 15.22
C ILE A 12 -18.16 18.54 14.86
N GLU A 13 -19.19 18.35 14.03
CA GLU A 13 -19.62 17.02 13.55
C GLU A 13 -18.61 16.44 12.54
N ALA A 14 -18.06 17.27 11.66
CA ALA A 14 -16.94 16.91 10.78
C ALA A 14 -15.65 16.57 11.56
N ARG A 15 -15.42 17.20 12.71
CA ARG A 15 -14.31 16.86 13.63
C ARG A 15 -14.58 15.59 14.48
N GLY A 16 -15.79 15.03 14.44
CA GLY A 16 -16.24 13.92 15.28
C GLY A 16 -16.30 12.54 14.60
N ARG A 17 -16.22 12.45 13.27
CA ARG A 17 -16.24 11.15 12.57
C ARG A 17 -14.86 10.47 12.61
N SER A 18 -14.64 9.67 13.66
CA SER A 18 -13.47 8.78 13.78
C SER A 18 -13.41 7.69 12.68
N VAL A 19 -14.54 7.42 12.04
CA VAL A 19 -14.72 6.50 10.91
C VAL A 19 -15.61 7.21 9.89
N MET A 20 -15.14 7.31 8.64
CA MET A 20 -15.92 7.97 7.58
C MET A 20 -17.03 7.06 7.04
N GLY A 21 -16.76 5.76 6.99
CA GLY A 21 -17.63 4.80 6.31
C GLY A 21 -16.86 3.58 5.81
N LYS A 22 -17.54 2.78 5.00
CA LYS A 22 -16.97 1.61 4.35
C LYS A 22 -16.15 2.00 3.13
N VAL A 23 -14.97 1.42 3.00
CA VAL A 23 -14.13 1.56 1.81
C VAL A 23 -13.80 0.22 1.19
N ASP A 24 -13.69 0.24 -0.14
CA ASP A 24 -13.07 -0.81 -0.92
C ASP A 24 -11.70 -0.33 -1.38
N THR A 25 -10.72 -1.22 -1.41
CA THR A 25 -9.39 -0.94 -1.92
C THR A 25 -9.06 -1.89 -3.06
N LYS A 26 -8.30 -1.40 -4.03
CA LYS A 26 -7.73 -2.21 -5.12
C LYS A 26 -6.41 -1.62 -5.55
N GLY A 27 -5.53 -2.44 -6.11
CA GLY A 27 -4.20 -2.00 -6.52
C GLY A 27 -3.81 -2.56 -7.88
N VAL A 28 -3.05 -1.78 -8.63
CA VAL A 28 -2.45 -2.19 -9.91
C VAL A 28 -0.97 -1.81 -9.91
N TRP A 29 -0.11 -2.78 -10.19
CA TRP A 29 1.32 -2.52 -10.41
C TRP A 29 1.50 -1.80 -11.75
N THR A 30 2.02 -0.57 -11.77
CA THR A 30 1.96 0.29 -12.96
C THR A 30 3.25 0.41 -13.73
N ARG A 31 4.40 0.37 -13.04
CA ARG A 31 5.72 0.53 -13.65
C ARG A 31 6.82 0.00 -12.74
N VAL A 32 8.02 -0.11 -13.32
CA VAL A 32 9.27 -0.28 -12.58
C VAL A 32 10.25 0.86 -12.90
N SER A 33 11.32 1.01 -12.10
CA SER A 33 12.33 2.07 -12.30
C SER A 33 13.47 1.68 -13.26
N VAL A 34 13.41 0.48 -13.82
CA VAL A 34 14.41 -0.09 -14.73
C VAL A 34 13.72 -0.53 -16.03
N GLU A 35 14.48 -1.11 -16.94
CA GLU A 35 13.92 -1.68 -18.16
C GLU A 35 13.01 -2.89 -17.83
N GLU A 36 11.86 -2.99 -18.52
CA GLU A 36 10.75 -3.85 -18.10
C GLU A 36 10.79 -5.29 -18.66
N SER A 37 11.73 -5.64 -19.54
CA SER A 37 11.75 -6.93 -20.26
C SER A 37 11.74 -8.17 -19.36
N GLN A 38 12.20 -8.06 -18.12
CA GLN A 38 12.21 -9.15 -17.15
C GLN A 38 11.04 -9.07 -16.16
N PHE A 39 10.05 -8.22 -16.39
CA PHE A 39 8.89 -7.99 -15.53
C PHE A 39 7.58 -8.36 -16.23
N GLU A 40 6.65 -8.94 -15.47
CA GLU A 40 5.34 -9.39 -15.93
C GLU A 40 4.24 -8.87 -15.00
N GLY A 41 3.04 -8.64 -15.54
CA GLY A 41 1.86 -8.20 -14.78
C GLY A 41 1.71 -6.69 -14.61
N LEU A 42 2.63 -5.88 -15.15
CA LEU A 42 2.53 -4.43 -15.15
C LEU A 42 1.31 -3.94 -15.94
N ARG A 43 0.64 -2.92 -15.40
CA ARG A 43 -0.53 -2.21 -15.97
C ARG A 43 -1.74 -3.11 -16.21
N GLN A 44 -1.76 -4.29 -15.60
CA GLN A 44 -2.89 -5.22 -15.69
C GLN A 44 -3.73 -5.09 -14.41
N PRO A 45 -4.99 -4.61 -14.50
CA PRO A 45 -5.93 -4.85 -13.42
C PRO A 45 -6.12 -6.36 -13.34
N GLY A 46 -5.71 -6.99 -12.24
CA GLY A 46 -5.85 -8.44 -12.11
C GLY A 46 -7.31 -8.84 -11.88
N SER A 47 -7.54 -10.01 -11.29
CA SER A 47 -8.91 -10.48 -11.03
C SER A 47 -9.53 -9.72 -9.86
N GLY A 48 -10.42 -8.77 -10.16
CA GLY A 48 -11.11 -7.96 -9.16
C GLY A 48 -10.15 -7.05 -8.39
N ILE A 49 -10.04 -7.26 -7.08
CA ILE A 49 -9.18 -6.48 -6.17
C ILE A 49 -7.73 -6.99 -6.10
N LYS A 50 -7.39 -8.07 -6.80
CA LYS A 50 -6.06 -8.67 -6.80
C LYS A 50 -5.24 -8.24 -8.01
N SER A 51 -3.96 -7.93 -7.82
CA SER A 51 -2.96 -7.79 -8.89
C SER A 51 -1.60 -8.39 -8.50
N SER A 52 -0.77 -8.67 -9.50
CA SER A 52 0.54 -9.29 -9.32
C SER A 52 1.57 -8.66 -10.24
N ILE A 53 2.81 -8.59 -9.77
CA ILE A 53 4.00 -8.33 -10.57
C ILE A 53 5.01 -9.44 -10.29
N LYS A 54 5.56 -10.04 -11.35
CA LYS A 54 6.61 -11.07 -11.27
C LYS A 54 7.85 -10.61 -12.01
N TRP A 55 9.02 -11.06 -11.59
CA TRP A 55 10.26 -10.67 -12.23
C TRP A 55 11.31 -11.78 -12.30
N GLY A 56 12.28 -11.55 -13.17
CA GLY A 56 13.46 -12.38 -13.33
C GLY A 56 13.18 -13.68 -14.09
N THR A 57 14.26 -14.40 -14.33
CA THR A 57 14.23 -15.76 -14.87
C THR A 57 14.51 -16.72 -13.72
N GLY A 58 13.50 -17.50 -13.34
CA GLY A 58 13.60 -18.47 -12.25
C GLY A 58 14.64 -19.53 -12.52
N VAL A 59 15.60 -19.69 -11.60
CA VAL A 59 16.60 -20.78 -11.65
C VAL A 59 15.91 -22.13 -11.53
N ASP A 60 14.91 -22.20 -10.64
CA ASP A 60 14.11 -23.40 -10.37
C ASP A 60 12.74 -23.36 -11.10
N GLY A 61 12.59 -22.49 -12.11
CA GLY A 61 11.35 -22.28 -12.87
C GLY A 61 10.32 -21.36 -12.21
N GLU A 62 10.56 -20.89 -10.98
CA GLU A 62 9.69 -19.94 -10.27
C GLU A 62 10.26 -18.52 -10.29
N LYS A 63 9.39 -17.51 -10.40
CA LYS A 63 9.77 -16.09 -10.41
C LYS A 63 9.55 -15.45 -9.03
N SER A 64 10.46 -14.55 -8.65
CA SER A 64 10.24 -13.61 -7.55
C SER A 64 9.10 -12.65 -7.91
N GLY A 65 8.48 -12.05 -6.91
CA GLY A 65 7.37 -11.16 -7.19
C GLY A 65 6.58 -10.66 -6.00
N TYR A 66 5.67 -9.73 -6.29
CA TYR A 66 4.67 -9.26 -5.35
C TYR A 66 3.25 -9.54 -5.83
N ASP A 67 2.38 -9.88 -4.89
CA ASP A 67 0.93 -9.76 -5.06
C ASP A 67 0.41 -8.65 -4.14
N PHE A 68 -0.60 -7.94 -4.61
CA PHE A 68 -1.45 -7.09 -3.79
C PHE A 68 -2.90 -7.54 -3.94
N THR A 69 -3.58 -7.74 -2.82
CA THR A 69 -5.02 -7.97 -2.76
C THR A 69 -5.64 -6.85 -1.93
N GLY A 70 -6.50 -6.06 -2.54
CA GLY A 70 -7.29 -5.07 -1.81
C GLY A 70 -8.32 -5.69 -0.87
N LEU A 71 -9.15 -4.85 -0.27
CA LEU A 71 -10.18 -5.23 0.70
C LEU A 71 -11.53 -4.66 0.30
N THR A 72 -12.59 -5.24 0.83
CA THR A 72 -13.95 -4.76 0.60
C THR A 72 -14.66 -4.48 1.91
N GLY A 73 -15.39 -3.37 2.01
CA GLY A 73 -16.19 -3.03 3.18
C GLY A 73 -15.39 -2.88 4.47
N VAL A 74 -14.17 -2.36 4.40
CA VAL A 74 -13.35 -2.07 5.59
C VAL A 74 -13.60 -0.66 6.09
N ASP A 75 -13.47 -0.44 7.39
CA ASP A 75 -13.69 0.90 7.96
C ASP A 75 -12.50 1.81 7.61
N ALA A 76 -12.73 2.88 6.87
CA ALA A 76 -11.72 3.91 6.68
C ALA A 76 -11.61 4.80 7.91
N ARG A 77 -10.37 4.93 8.38
CA ARG A 77 -10.01 5.75 9.54
C ARG A 77 -9.39 7.05 9.07
N LEU A 78 -10.11 8.15 9.28
CA LEU A 78 -9.61 9.51 9.06
C LEU A 78 -9.02 10.15 10.32
N ASP A 79 -9.02 9.42 11.44
CA ASP A 79 -8.57 9.91 12.75
C ASP A 79 -7.05 9.77 12.95
N GLY A 80 -6.28 9.60 11.87
CA GLY A 80 -4.83 9.35 11.92
C GLY A 80 -4.44 7.99 12.49
N LYS A 81 -5.39 7.07 12.72
CA LYS A 81 -5.07 5.72 13.23
C LYS A 81 -4.90 4.72 12.10
N ASP A 82 -4.16 3.66 12.42
CA ASP A 82 -3.84 2.59 11.50
C ASP A 82 -5.08 1.83 11.01
N PHE A 83 -5.13 1.59 9.71
CA PHE A 83 -6.05 0.67 9.08
C PHE A 83 -5.34 -0.18 8.03
N ASN A 84 -5.91 -1.35 7.72
CA ASN A 84 -5.37 -2.23 6.69
C ASN A 84 -5.77 -1.73 5.31
N LEU A 85 -4.78 -1.44 4.46
CA LEU A 85 -5.00 -1.05 3.08
C LEU A 85 -5.21 -2.28 2.17
N GLY A 86 -4.57 -3.39 2.48
CA GLY A 86 -4.62 -4.61 1.69
C GLY A 86 -3.69 -5.69 2.20
N ILE A 87 -3.73 -6.84 1.55
CA ILE A 87 -2.81 -7.94 1.77
C ILE A 87 -1.70 -7.83 0.72
N PHE A 88 -0.47 -7.71 1.20
CA PHE A 88 0.74 -7.75 0.40
C PHE A 88 1.39 -9.12 0.54
N ALA A 89 1.76 -9.77 -0.57
CA ALA A 89 2.51 -11.01 -0.54
C ALA A 89 3.81 -10.88 -1.31
N HIS A 90 4.92 -11.30 -0.70
CA HIS A 90 6.22 -11.39 -1.34
C HIS A 90 6.60 -12.84 -1.56
N TYR A 91 6.94 -13.15 -2.81
CA TYR A 91 7.49 -14.40 -3.28
C TYR A 91 8.98 -14.17 -3.47
N ASN A 92 9.80 -14.72 -2.57
CA ASN A 92 11.25 -14.68 -2.71
C ASN A 92 11.68 -16.00 -3.38
N ARG A 93 12.29 -15.91 -4.56
CA ARG A 93 12.67 -17.02 -5.43
C ARG A 93 14.05 -16.77 -6.03
N ARG A 94 14.80 -17.85 -6.27
CA ARG A 94 16.08 -17.77 -6.97
C ARG A 94 15.85 -17.33 -8.41
N VAL A 95 16.22 -16.10 -8.72
CA VAL A 95 16.08 -15.54 -10.07
C VAL A 95 17.37 -14.94 -10.60
N VAL A 96 17.50 -14.96 -11.92
CA VAL A 96 18.50 -14.18 -12.65
C VAL A 96 17.87 -12.86 -13.12
N LEU A 97 18.51 -11.75 -12.77
CA LEU A 97 18.09 -10.39 -13.10
C LEU A 97 19.27 -9.55 -13.60
N LYS A 98 19.01 -8.68 -14.55
CA LYS A 98 19.98 -7.67 -15.02
C LYS A 98 20.22 -6.57 -13.98
N HIS A 99 19.19 -6.22 -13.22
CA HIS A 99 19.22 -5.20 -12.19
C HIS A 99 18.73 -5.79 -10.87
N ALA A 100 19.63 -5.99 -9.90
CA ALA A 100 19.28 -6.47 -8.56
C ALA A 100 18.52 -5.41 -7.74
N GLN A 101 18.76 -4.12 -8.03
CA GLN A 101 18.11 -3.00 -7.34
C GLN A 101 17.15 -2.27 -8.28
N PHE A 102 15.91 -2.14 -7.86
CA PHE A 102 14.87 -1.43 -8.60
C PHE A 102 13.77 -0.93 -7.66
N SER A 103 12.87 -0.10 -8.19
CA SER A 103 11.60 0.22 -7.54
C SER A 103 10.43 -0.28 -8.35
N VAL A 104 9.39 -0.75 -7.67
CA VAL A 104 8.10 -1.11 -8.28
C VAL A 104 7.01 -0.21 -7.70
N PHE A 105 6.02 0.12 -8.55
CA PHE A 105 5.03 1.13 -8.24
C PHE A 105 3.63 0.52 -8.23
N LEU A 106 2.94 0.60 -7.10
CA LEU A 106 1.57 0.16 -6.93
C LEU A 106 0.65 1.37 -6.89
N LYS A 107 -0.21 1.51 -7.89
CA LYS A 107 -1.30 2.50 -7.85
C LYS A 107 -2.46 1.89 -7.06
N VAL A 108 -2.78 2.48 -5.92
CA VAL A 108 -3.87 2.05 -5.03
C VAL A 108 -5.05 2.99 -5.20
N THR A 109 -6.23 2.43 -5.44
CA THR A 109 -7.49 3.16 -5.43
C THR A 109 -8.26 2.78 -4.18
N VAL A 110 -8.74 3.78 -3.45
CA VAL A 110 -9.63 3.67 -2.30
C VAL A 110 -10.98 4.26 -2.72
N ASP A 111 -12.00 3.42 -2.72
CA ASP A 111 -13.38 3.78 -3.04
C ASP A 111 -14.15 4.02 -1.74
N PHE A 112 -14.61 5.25 -1.52
CA PHE A 112 -15.38 5.66 -0.34
C PHE A 112 -16.86 5.43 -0.62
N GLN A 113 -17.33 4.21 -0.33
CA GLN A 113 -18.65 3.72 -0.76
C GLN A 113 -19.80 4.63 -0.32
N ASP A 114 -19.72 5.13 0.92
CA ASP A 114 -20.79 5.95 1.51
C ASP A 114 -20.84 7.38 0.92
N GLU A 115 -19.73 7.87 0.38
CA GLU A 115 -19.59 9.23 -0.15
C GLU A 115 -19.59 9.29 -1.69
N GLY A 116 -19.47 8.13 -2.35
CA GLY A 116 -19.59 8.01 -3.81
C GLY A 116 -18.42 8.60 -4.60
N PHE A 117 -17.22 8.64 -4.03
CA PHE A 117 -16.00 9.06 -4.72
C PHE A 117 -14.84 8.08 -4.48
N ASP A 118 -13.86 8.09 -5.40
CA ASP A 118 -12.60 7.37 -5.22
C ASP A 118 -11.41 8.33 -5.10
N HIS A 119 -10.36 7.85 -4.44
CA HIS A 119 -9.07 8.51 -4.40
C HIS A 119 -7.98 7.52 -4.79
N THR A 120 -6.99 7.97 -5.55
CA THR A 120 -5.90 7.13 -6.02
C THR A 120 -4.57 7.73 -5.66
N PHE A 121 -3.71 6.93 -5.03
CA PHE A 121 -2.33 7.28 -4.71
C PHE A 121 -1.37 6.21 -5.20
N THR A 122 -0.09 6.55 -5.32
CA THR A 122 0.95 5.60 -5.74
C THR A 122 1.88 5.26 -4.60
N LEU A 123 2.13 3.97 -4.38
CA LEU A 123 3.16 3.47 -3.46
C LEU A 123 4.38 3.03 -4.24
N ARG A 124 5.55 3.45 -3.78
CA ARG A 124 6.85 3.04 -4.32
C ARG A 124 7.55 2.09 -3.36
N PHE A 125 7.70 0.85 -3.78
CA PHE A 125 8.48 -0.17 -3.09
C PHE A 125 9.89 -0.16 -3.67
N ARG A 126 10.91 -0.02 -2.83
CA ARG A 126 12.30 -0.26 -3.23
C ARG A 126 12.63 -1.72 -2.94
N HIS A 127 13.09 -2.43 -3.96
CA HIS A 127 13.53 -3.81 -3.86
C HIS A 127 15.03 -3.92 -4.11
N ASP A 128 15.65 -4.85 -3.39
CA ASP A 128 17.05 -5.24 -3.54
C ASP A 128 17.09 -6.77 -3.47
N GLU A 129 17.26 -7.42 -4.62
CA GLU A 129 17.41 -8.87 -4.72
C GLU A 129 18.81 -9.24 -4.23
N THR A 130 18.90 -9.90 -3.07
CA THR A 130 20.20 -10.22 -2.49
C THR A 130 20.88 -11.36 -3.25
N PRO A 131 22.18 -11.25 -3.62
CA PRO A 131 22.87 -12.35 -4.29
C PRO A 131 23.00 -13.58 -3.38
N ASN A 132 22.53 -14.74 -3.84
CA ASN A 132 22.63 -16.02 -3.14
C ASN A 132 24.05 -16.62 -3.19
N VAL A 133 25.04 -15.94 -2.58
CA VAL A 133 26.46 -16.38 -2.55
C VAL A 133 27.05 -16.24 -1.12
N PRO A 134 27.65 -17.29 -0.52
CA PRO A 134 27.87 -18.64 -1.07
C PRO A 134 26.65 -19.57 -0.96
N GLY A 135 25.51 -19.09 -0.49
CA GLY A 135 24.26 -19.82 -0.37
C GLY A 135 23.08 -18.85 -0.25
N ASP A 136 21.91 -19.35 0.12
CA ASP A 136 20.71 -18.54 0.21
C ASP A 136 20.86 -17.38 1.20
N VAL A 137 20.45 -16.18 0.77
CA VAL A 137 20.45 -14.96 1.57
C VAL A 137 19.00 -14.45 1.70
N ASP A 138 18.65 -13.97 2.89
CA ASP A 138 17.32 -13.41 3.14
C ASP A 138 17.16 -12.06 2.43
N ASP A 139 16.07 -11.91 1.68
CA ASP A 139 15.68 -10.62 1.13
C ASP A 139 15.04 -9.73 2.20
N VAL A 140 15.42 -8.45 2.17
CA VAL A 140 14.90 -7.43 3.09
C VAL A 140 14.00 -6.48 2.33
N VAL A 141 12.69 -6.54 2.59
CA VAL A 141 11.75 -5.55 2.07
C VAL A 141 11.52 -4.48 3.11
N ARG A 142 11.66 -3.23 2.67
CA ARG A 142 11.47 -2.02 3.49
C ARG A 142 10.14 -1.36 3.15
N LEU A 143 9.66 -0.55 4.09
CA LEU A 143 8.47 0.27 3.99
C LEU A 143 8.39 0.97 2.62
N PRO A 144 7.31 0.80 1.85
CA PRO A 144 7.10 1.63 0.67
C PRO A 144 6.83 3.06 1.12
N ILE A 145 7.20 4.01 0.28
CA ILE A 145 6.80 5.40 0.49
C ILE A 145 5.63 5.73 -0.42
N VAL A 146 4.76 6.62 0.05
CA VAL A 146 3.81 7.29 -0.84
C VAL A 146 4.63 8.12 -1.83
N HIS A 147 4.43 7.82 -3.11
CA HIS A 147 5.15 8.42 -4.21
C HIS A 147 4.38 9.65 -4.65
N GLU A 148 4.99 10.82 -4.40
CA GLU A 148 4.36 12.14 -4.56
C GLU A 148 3.45 12.46 -3.35
N ASN A 149 3.29 13.74 -3.02
CA ASN A 149 2.56 14.17 -1.83
C ASN A 149 1.05 13.96 -2.07
N ASP A 150 0.52 12.81 -1.67
CA ASP A 150 -0.91 12.50 -1.86
C ASP A 150 -1.75 13.04 -0.70
N ILE A 151 -2.64 13.95 -1.08
CA ILE A 151 -3.64 14.56 -0.21
C ILE A 151 -5.00 14.01 -0.63
N VAL A 152 -5.66 13.31 0.29
CA VAL A 152 -7.06 12.91 0.16
C VAL A 152 -7.93 14.07 0.62
N ARG A 153 -8.94 14.43 -0.16
CA ARG A 153 -9.95 15.40 0.26
C ARG A 153 -11.25 14.68 0.55
N VAL A 154 -11.79 14.92 1.74
CA VAL A 154 -13.05 14.34 2.21
C VAL A 154 -13.82 15.44 2.91
N ASP A 155 -15.04 15.72 2.46
CA ASP A 155 -15.92 16.75 3.05
C ASP A 155 -15.23 18.12 3.21
N GLY A 156 -14.33 18.46 2.28
CA GLY A 156 -13.54 19.69 2.31
C GLY A 156 -12.34 19.69 3.27
N ALA A 157 -12.14 18.63 4.05
CA ALA A 157 -10.93 18.44 4.86
C ALA A 157 -9.84 17.68 4.09
N GLU A 158 -8.58 18.05 4.34
CA GLU A 158 -7.40 17.44 3.72
C GLU A 158 -6.72 16.44 4.65
N TYR A 159 -6.36 15.28 4.11
CA TYR A 159 -5.69 14.21 4.83
C TYR A 159 -4.46 13.75 4.06
N GLN A 160 -3.33 13.67 4.76
CA GLN A 160 -2.11 13.09 4.21
C GLN A 160 -2.18 11.57 4.31
N VAL A 161 -1.87 10.88 3.20
CA VAL A 161 -1.69 9.42 3.22
C VAL A 161 -0.29 9.07 3.71
N THR A 162 -0.19 8.19 4.70
CA THR A 162 1.10 7.60 5.12
C THR A 162 1.00 6.08 5.20
N ILE A 163 2.11 5.39 4.95
CA ILE A 163 2.21 3.95 5.17
C ILE A 163 2.93 3.73 6.49
N SER A 164 2.26 3.07 7.43
CA SER A 164 2.78 2.83 8.77
C SER A 164 3.72 1.63 8.82
N GLY A 165 3.48 0.62 7.97
CA GLY A 165 4.27 -0.60 7.97
C GLY A 165 3.56 -1.82 7.45
N PHE A 166 4.17 -2.95 7.78
CA PHE A 166 3.67 -4.28 7.54
C PHE A 166 3.29 -4.91 8.87
N ARG A 167 2.20 -5.68 8.88
CA ARG A 167 1.84 -6.53 10.01
C ARG A 167 1.63 -7.95 9.52
N ASP A 168 1.99 -8.94 10.32
CA ASP A 168 1.76 -10.35 9.95
C ASP A 168 0.28 -10.60 9.66
N HIS A 169 -0.02 -11.19 8.50
CA HIS A 169 -1.40 -11.52 8.14
C HIS A 169 -1.99 -12.59 9.06
N GLY A 170 -1.15 -13.48 9.60
CA GLY A 170 -1.56 -14.61 10.45
C GLY A 170 -1.72 -14.30 11.94
N GLY A 171 -1.46 -13.07 12.41
CA GLY A 171 -1.42 -12.77 13.84
C GLY A 171 -1.72 -11.32 14.21
N GLN A 172 -1.72 -11.03 15.51
CA GLN A 172 -1.90 -9.67 16.06
C GLN A 172 -0.56 -8.96 16.33
N GLY A 173 0.44 -9.22 15.49
CA GLY A 173 1.77 -8.63 15.64
C GLY A 173 1.77 -7.11 15.50
N GLU A 174 2.84 -6.48 15.99
CA GLU A 174 3.07 -5.04 15.81
C GLU A 174 3.29 -4.68 14.34
N VAL A 175 3.02 -3.42 14.00
CA VAL A 175 3.34 -2.85 12.69
C VAL A 175 4.85 -2.62 12.61
N GLN A 176 5.49 -3.21 11.60
CA GLN A 176 6.94 -3.18 11.41
C GLN A 176 7.31 -2.44 10.11
N PRO A 177 8.35 -1.61 10.09
CA PRO A 177 8.76 -0.85 8.90
C PRO A 177 9.54 -1.70 7.89
N LYS A 178 9.85 -2.95 8.21
CA LYS A 178 10.56 -3.90 7.34
C LYS A 178 10.21 -5.32 7.75
N TYR A 179 10.46 -6.25 6.84
CA TYR A 179 10.47 -7.67 7.15
C TYR A 179 11.55 -8.38 6.33
N THR A 180 11.95 -9.54 6.81
CA THR A 180 12.81 -10.47 6.08
C THR A 180 12.00 -11.67 5.60
N ILE A 181 12.46 -12.27 4.51
CA ILE A 181 11.91 -13.49 3.94
C ILE A 181 13.05 -14.35 3.40
N ARG A 182 13.01 -15.65 3.69
CA ARG A 182 14.03 -16.57 3.18
C ARG A 182 13.81 -16.83 1.71
N GLU A 183 14.90 -17.18 1.03
CA GLU A 183 14.86 -17.73 -0.32
C GLU A 183 13.90 -18.94 -0.37
N GLY A 184 13.08 -19.02 -1.42
CA GLY A 184 12.07 -20.06 -1.59
C GLY A 184 10.79 -19.91 -0.73
N GLU A 185 10.65 -18.87 0.09
CA GLU A 185 9.45 -18.64 0.90
C GLU A 185 8.45 -17.64 0.27
N ILE A 186 7.22 -17.70 0.77
CA ILE A 186 6.18 -16.69 0.51
C ILE A 186 5.74 -16.11 1.84
N LYS A 187 5.75 -14.79 1.95
CA LYS A 187 5.29 -14.08 3.15
C LYS A 187 4.09 -13.19 2.82
N ARG A 188 3.02 -13.34 3.60
CA ARG A 188 1.78 -12.56 3.48
C ARG A 188 1.66 -11.61 4.66
N LEU A 189 1.38 -10.35 4.37
CA LEU A 189 1.39 -9.26 5.33
C LEU A 189 0.20 -8.34 5.08
N TRP A 190 -0.35 -7.77 6.13
CA TRP A 190 -1.15 -6.56 6.03
C TRP A 190 -0.24 -5.39 5.66
N LEU A 191 -0.61 -4.65 4.62
CA LEU A 191 -0.08 -3.32 4.35
C LEU A 191 -0.92 -2.30 5.12
N VAL A 192 -0.30 -1.56 6.03
CA VAL A 192 -1.00 -0.70 6.99
C VAL A 192 -0.77 0.76 6.64
N ALA A 193 -1.84 1.55 6.61
CA ALA A 193 -1.82 2.96 6.25
C ALA A 193 -2.55 3.82 7.29
N ARG A 194 -2.35 5.14 7.20
CA ARG A 194 -3.10 6.17 7.92
C ARG A 194 -3.52 7.28 6.97
N PHE A 195 -4.67 7.87 7.28
CA PHE A 195 -5.07 9.16 6.76
C PHE A 195 -4.97 10.16 7.91
N GLU A 196 -3.94 11.00 7.88
CA GLU A 196 -3.63 11.96 8.93
C GLU A 196 -4.20 13.34 8.56
N PRO A 197 -5.08 13.94 9.38
CA PRO A 197 -5.60 15.27 9.11
C PRO A 197 -4.47 16.27 8.96
N ILE A 198 -4.46 17.00 7.85
CA ILE A 198 -3.56 18.14 7.69
C ILE A 198 -4.19 19.27 8.50
N SER A 199 -3.61 19.58 9.66
CA SER A 199 -4.01 20.77 10.40
C SER A 199 -3.72 22.00 9.53
N GLU A 200 -4.68 22.92 9.38
CA GLU A 200 -4.33 24.24 8.82
C GLU A 200 -3.20 24.83 9.67
N PRO A 201 -2.12 25.37 9.06
CA PRO A 201 -1.08 26.03 9.82
C PRO A 201 -1.67 27.25 10.54
N GLY A 202 -1.87 27.11 11.85
CA GLY A 202 -2.16 28.20 12.79
C GLY A 202 -3.43 29.00 12.52
N SER A 203 -4.52 28.62 13.18
CA SER A 203 -5.59 29.59 13.53
C SER A 203 -5.08 30.61 14.54
#